data_AF-A0A6B0BHD7-F1
#
_entry.id   AF-A0A6B0BHD7-F1
#
_cell.length_a   1.000
_cell.length_b   1.000
_cell.length_c   1.000
_cell.angle_alpha   90.00
_cell.angle_beta   90.00
_cell.angle_gamma   90.00
#
_symmetry.space_group_name_H-M   'P 1'
#
loop_
_entity.id
_entity.type
_entity.pdbx_description
1 polymer ?
#
loop_
_entity_poly.entity_id
_entity_poly.type
_entity_poly.pdbx_seq_one_letter_code
_entity_poly.pdbx_strand_id
1 'polypeptide(L)'
;AYEQRLEDRPQIVVANKMDLPESQDNLNLFKEEIGEDVPVIPVSTITRDNIDQLLYAIADKLEEYKDVDFTVEEEESVGINRVLYKHTPSQDKFTISRDDDGAYVVSGNAIERMFKMTDFNSDPAVRRFARQMRSMGIDDALRERGCKNGDIVRILGGEFEFVE
;
A
#
# COMPACT_ATOMS: atom_id res chain seq x y z
N ALA A 1 -10.25 16.23 -1.87
CA ALA A 1 -11.59 15.64 -1.73
C ALA A 1 -11.64 14.99 -0.36
N TYR A 2 -12.77 15.08 0.36
CA TYR A 2 -12.93 14.41 1.66
C TYR A 2 -12.76 12.90 1.41
N GLU A 3 -11.79 12.27 2.07
CA GLU A 3 -11.43 10.86 1.86
C GLU A 3 -12.68 9.98 2.07
N GLN A 4 -13.10 9.28 1.01
CA GLN A 4 -14.38 8.57 0.88
C GLN A 4 -14.62 7.43 1.88
N ARG A 5 -13.72 7.19 2.85
CA ARG A 5 -13.80 6.07 3.81
C ARG A 5 -13.82 6.49 5.27
N LEU A 6 -14.06 7.77 5.59
CA LEU A 6 -14.20 8.19 7.00
C LEU A 6 -15.45 7.60 7.68
N GLU A 7 -16.50 7.32 6.91
CA GLU A 7 -17.74 6.72 7.40
C GLU A 7 -17.56 5.25 7.81
N ASP A 8 -16.65 4.53 7.14
CA ASP A 8 -16.34 3.12 7.43
C ASP A 8 -15.50 2.94 8.70
N ARG A 9 -14.88 4.02 9.18
CA ARG A 9 -13.98 3.96 10.34
C ARG A 9 -14.79 3.82 11.62
N PRO A 10 -14.34 3.00 12.58
CA PRO A 10 -14.99 2.91 13.89
C PRO A 10 -14.97 4.27 14.57
N GLN A 11 -16.12 4.67 15.10
CA GLN A 11 -16.31 5.94 15.79
C GLN A 11 -16.65 5.70 17.26
N ILE A 12 -16.15 6.56 18.13
CA ILE A 12 -16.50 6.61 19.55
C ILE A 12 -17.00 8.02 19.82
N VAL A 13 -18.22 8.13 20.34
CA VAL A 13 -18.80 9.43 20.69
C VAL A 13 -18.47 9.74 22.15
N VAL A 14 -17.81 10.87 22.38
CA VAL A 14 -17.35 11.30 23.70
C VAL A 14 -18.05 12.60 24.08
N ALA A 15 -18.88 12.54 25.12
CA ALA A 15 -19.52 13.73 25.69
C ALA A 15 -18.61 14.33 26.76
N ASN A 16 -17.84 15.36 26.38
CA ASN A 16 -16.87 16.00 27.26
C ASN A 16 -17.50 17.13 28.12
N LYS A 17 -16.80 17.53 29.19
CA LYS A 17 -17.18 18.60 30.14
C LYS A 17 -18.36 18.26 31.05
N MET A 18 -18.43 17.01 31.53
CA MET A 18 -19.49 16.57 32.45
C MET A 18 -19.47 17.22 33.84
N ASP A 19 -18.47 18.06 34.12
CA ASP A 19 -18.34 18.85 35.36
C ASP A 19 -19.25 20.10 35.42
N LEU A 20 -19.85 20.53 34.30
CA LEU A 20 -20.71 21.71 34.28
C LEU A 20 -22.14 21.39 34.79
N PRO A 21 -22.79 22.34 35.47
CA PRO A 21 -24.10 22.14 36.11
C PRO A 21 -25.29 21.86 35.17
N GLU A 22 -25.09 21.79 33.85
CA GLU A 22 -26.13 21.47 32.85
C GLU A 22 -25.75 20.26 31.99
N SER A 23 -24.56 19.68 32.20
CA SER A 23 -24.03 18.65 31.30
C SER A 23 -24.85 17.37 31.32
N GLN A 24 -25.47 17.03 32.45
CA GLN A 24 -26.30 15.83 32.56
C GLN A 24 -27.60 15.95 31.76
N ASP A 25 -28.26 17.10 31.80
CA ASP A 25 -29.49 17.35 31.05
C ASP A 25 -29.19 17.39 29.54
N ASN A 26 -28.11 18.05 29.15
CA ASN A 26 -27.63 18.08 27.76
C ASN A 26 -27.26 16.68 27.24
N LEU A 27 -26.64 15.84 28.08
CA LEU A 27 -26.33 14.45 27.72
C LEU A 27 -27.60 13.63 27.46
N ASN A 28 -28.64 13.82 28.29
CA ASN A 28 -29.90 13.12 28.11
C ASN A 28 -30.58 13.53 26.80
N LEU A 29 -30.67 14.84 26.53
CA LEU A 29 -31.20 15.37 25.28
C LEU A 29 -30.41 14.86 24.06
N PHE A 30 -29.09 14.85 24.15
CA PHE A 30 -28.23 14.34 23.08
C PHE A 30 -28.49 12.85 22.80
N LYS A 31 -28.62 12.03 23.85
CA LYS A 31 -28.94 10.60 23.68
C LYS A 31 -30.32 10.37 23.05
N GLU A 32 -31.30 11.20 23.37
CA GLU A 32 -32.63 11.14 22.73
C GLU A 32 -32.56 11.45 21.23
N GLU A 33 -31.71 12.39 20.81
CA GLU A 33 -31.58 12.76 19.40
C GLU A 33 -30.78 11.76 18.56
N ILE A 34 -29.70 11.17 19.10
CA ILE A 34 -28.84 10.26 18.31
C ILE A 34 -29.35 8.81 18.29
N GLY A 35 -30.23 8.44 19.23
CA GLY A 35 -30.73 7.08 19.39
C GLY A 35 -29.88 6.21 20.31
N GLU A 36 -30.47 5.13 20.84
CA GLU A 36 -29.82 4.26 21.84
C GLU A 36 -28.70 3.37 21.26
N ASP A 37 -28.65 3.22 19.94
CA ASP A 37 -27.70 2.33 19.26
C ASP A 37 -26.27 2.91 19.20
N VAL A 38 -26.10 4.21 19.45
CA VAL A 38 -24.79 4.87 19.41
C VAL A 38 -24.24 5.01 20.84
N PRO A 39 -23.16 4.27 21.19
CA PRO A 39 -22.59 4.37 22.53
C PRO A 39 -21.92 5.72 22.75
N VAL A 40 -22.40 6.46 23.75
CA VAL A 40 -21.84 7.76 24.17
C VAL A 40 -21.13 7.61 25.51
N ILE A 41 -19.86 7.99 25.57
CA ILE A 41 -19.04 7.95 26.79
C ILE A 41 -18.96 9.36 27.40
N PRO A 42 -19.61 9.61 28.57
CA PRO A 42 -19.54 10.89 29.25
C PRO A 42 -18.23 11.01 30.04
N VAL A 43 -17.45 12.07 29.80
CA VAL A 43 -16.15 12.29 30.46
C VAL A 43 -16.02 13.71 31.01
N SER A 44 -15.21 13.85 32.06
CA SER A 44 -14.70 15.16 32.49
C SER A 44 -13.19 15.10 32.66
N THR A 45 -12.49 15.92 31.89
CA THR A 45 -11.03 16.01 31.95
C THR A 45 -10.52 16.70 33.22
N ILE A 46 -11.36 17.54 33.86
CA ILE A 46 -11.02 18.27 35.08
C ILE A 46 -11.07 17.33 36.29
N THR A 47 -12.15 16.57 36.42
CA THR A 47 -12.33 15.61 37.52
C THR A 47 -11.63 14.27 37.24
N ARG A 48 -11.17 14.06 36.00
CA ARG A 48 -10.66 12.79 35.46
C ARG A 48 -11.69 11.67 35.48
N ASP A 49 -12.96 12.03 35.50
CA ASP A 49 -14.06 11.07 35.55
C ASP A 49 -14.24 10.36 34.19
N ASN A 50 -14.47 9.05 34.24
CA ASN A 50 -14.64 8.12 33.10
C ASN A 50 -13.51 8.11 32.04
N ILE A 51 -12.33 8.64 32.35
CA ILE A 51 -11.18 8.57 31.44
C ILE A 51 -10.74 7.12 31.22
N ASP A 52 -10.71 6.30 32.28
CA ASP A 52 -10.34 4.89 32.16
C ASP A 52 -11.35 4.10 31.29
N GLN A 53 -12.64 4.41 31.43
CA GLN A 53 -13.67 3.80 30.58
C GLN A 53 -13.48 4.15 29.10
N LEU A 54 -13.11 5.40 28.80
CA LEU A 54 -12.77 5.82 27.44
C LEU A 54 -11.54 5.05 26.92
N LEU A 55 -10.51 4.86 27.73
CA LEU A 55 -9.31 4.11 27.34
C LEU A 55 -9.62 2.64 27.03
N TYR A 56 -10.44 1.98 27.87
CA TYR A 56 -10.87 0.61 27.62
C TYR A 56 -11.70 0.50 26.34
N ALA A 57 -12.66 1.41 26.12
CA ALA A 57 -13.46 1.42 24.90
C ALA A 57 -12.62 1.60 23.63
N ILE A 58 -11.57 2.46 23.69
CA ILE A 58 -10.62 2.62 22.59
C ILE A 58 -9.83 1.33 22.37
N ALA A 59 -9.32 0.70 23.44
CA ALA A 59 -8.55 -0.53 23.34
C ALA A 59 -9.39 -1.67 22.73
N ASP A 60 -10.64 -1.84 23.18
CA ASP A 60 -11.56 -2.85 22.67
C ASP A 60 -11.87 -2.61 21.19
N LYS A 61 -12.12 -1.35 20.80
CA LYS A 61 -12.34 -1.00 19.38
C LYS A 61 -11.10 -1.21 18.52
N LEU A 62 -9.91 -0.93 19.02
CA LEU A 62 -8.68 -1.21 18.27
C LEU A 62 -8.45 -2.73 18.10
N GLU A 63 -8.79 -3.54 19.09
CA GLU A 63 -8.69 -5.00 19.00
C GLU A 63 -9.73 -5.57 18.02
N GLU A 64 -10.96 -5.07 18.03
CA GLU A 64 -12.03 -5.47 17.12
C GLU A 64 -11.68 -5.20 15.64
N TYR A 65 -11.00 -4.07 15.37
CA TYR A 65 -10.67 -3.63 14.01
C TYR A 65 -9.19 -3.82 13.63
N LYS A 66 -8.43 -4.61 14.39
CA LYS A 66 -6.98 -4.81 14.16
C LYS A 66 -6.62 -5.36 12.78
N ASP A 67 -7.52 -6.14 12.18
CA ASP A 67 -7.34 -6.80 10.88
C ASP A 67 -7.96 -6.01 9.71
N VAL A 68 -8.57 -4.85 9.99
CA VAL A 68 -9.22 -4.00 8.97
C VAL A 68 -8.23 -2.94 8.48
N ASP A 69 -7.91 -2.98 7.19
CA ASP A 69 -7.03 -1.99 6.56
C ASP A 69 -7.83 -0.83 5.96
N PHE A 70 -7.90 0.28 6.71
CA PHE A 70 -8.59 1.50 6.29
C PHE A 70 -7.76 2.37 5.30
N THR A 71 -6.57 1.92 4.89
CA THR A 71 -5.68 2.66 3.98
C THR A 71 -5.74 2.18 2.53
N VAL A 72 -6.31 1.01 2.29
CA VAL A 72 -6.53 0.50 0.93
C VAL A 72 -7.74 1.23 0.35
N GLU A 73 -7.58 2.06 -0.66
CA GLU A 73 -8.74 2.47 -1.46
C GLU A 73 -9.29 1.19 -2.12
N GLU A 74 -10.49 0.76 -1.72
CA GLU A 74 -11.19 -0.30 -2.43
C GLU A 74 -11.63 0.27 -3.79
N GLU A 75 -10.71 0.26 -4.75
CA GLU A 75 -11.10 0.20 -6.15
C GLU A 75 -12.09 -0.96 -6.27
N GLU A 76 -13.29 -0.64 -6.75
CA GLU A 76 -14.36 -1.59 -7.03
C GLU A 76 -13.78 -2.94 -7.48
N SER A 77 -14.13 -3.97 -6.73
CA SER A 77 -13.77 -5.36 -6.95
C SER A 77 -13.64 -5.76 -8.42
N VAL A 78 -12.43 -5.70 -8.96
CA VAL A 78 -12.00 -6.53 -10.07
C VAL A 78 -11.12 -7.63 -9.50
N GLY A 79 -11.77 -8.73 -9.13
CA GLY A 79 -11.11 -10.04 -8.99
C GLY A 79 -10.22 -10.19 -7.76
N ILE A 80 -10.73 -10.95 -6.81
CA ILE A 80 -9.99 -11.60 -5.72
C ILE A 80 -8.63 -12.10 -6.22
N ASN A 81 -7.55 -11.43 -5.80
CA ASN A 81 -6.21 -11.98 -5.77
C ASN A 81 -5.56 -11.58 -4.45
N ARG A 82 -6.02 -12.22 -3.37
CA ARG A 82 -5.32 -12.18 -2.07
C ARG A 82 -4.03 -12.98 -2.20
N VAL A 83 -3.00 -12.35 -2.76
CA VAL A 83 -1.65 -12.91 -2.76
C VAL A 83 -1.07 -12.69 -1.37
N LEU A 84 -1.04 -13.74 -0.56
CA LEU A 84 -0.25 -13.77 0.68
C LEU A 84 1.21 -13.41 0.34
N TYR A 85 1.68 -12.24 0.77
CA TYR A 85 3.11 -11.93 0.79
C TYR A 85 3.77 -12.73 1.91
N LYS A 86 4.07 -14.00 1.62
CA LYS A 86 5.23 -14.62 2.27
C LYS A 86 6.43 -13.85 1.77
N HIS A 87 7.16 -13.19 2.66
CA HIS A 87 8.50 -12.64 2.39
C HIS A 87 9.47 -13.81 2.15
N THR A 88 9.24 -14.51 1.05
CA THR A 88 10.26 -15.26 0.36
C THR A 88 11.12 -14.17 -0.27
N PRO A 89 12.45 -14.14 -0.06
CA PRO A 89 13.28 -13.24 -0.86
C PRO A 89 12.88 -13.49 -2.31
N SER A 90 12.33 -12.47 -2.97
CA SER A 90 12.10 -12.51 -4.40
C SER A 90 13.48 -12.74 -4.99
N GLN A 91 13.81 -14.00 -5.27
CA GLN A 91 14.69 -14.25 -6.40
C GLN A 91 13.93 -13.59 -7.53
N ASP A 92 14.37 -12.42 -7.96
CA ASP A 92 13.73 -11.67 -9.03
C ASP A 92 13.74 -12.58 -10.25
N LYS A 93 12.66 -13.35 -10.42
CA LYS A 93 12.52 -14.36 -11.46
C LYS A 93 12.34 -13.58 -12.75
N PHE A 94 13.44 -13.37 -13.47
CA PHE A 94 13.41 -12.93 -14.84
C PHE A 94 13.48 -14.16 -15.76
N THR A 95 12.85 -14.07 -16.91
CA THR A 95 12.91 -15.07 -17.97
C THR A 95 13.44 -14.40 -19.22
N ILE A 96 14.35 -15.08 -19.91
CA ILE A 96 14.86 -14.64 -21.20
C ILE A 96 14.28 -15.59 -22.25
N SER A 97 13.57 -15.05 -23.22
CA SER A 97 13.14 -15.75 -24.44
C SER A 97 13.81 -15.14 -25.66
N ARG A 98 13.73 -15.82 -26.81
CA ARG A 98 14.25 -15.32 -28.08
C ARG A 98 13.08 -15.19 -29.04
N ASP A 99 12.96 -14.03 -29.66
CA ASP A 99 11.90 -13.72 -30.61
C ASP A 99 12.27 -14.19 -32.03
N ASP A 100 11.28 -14.23 -32.92
CA ASP A 100 11.45 -14.70 -34.31
C ASP A 100 12.47 -13.84 -35.10
N ASP A 101 12.59 -12.56 -34.74
CA ASP A 101 13.54 -11.61 -35.33
C ASP A 101 14.96 -11.75 -34.76
N GLY A 102 15.19 -12.71 -33.85
CA GLY A 102 16.49 -12.99 -33.23
C GLY A 102 16.82 -12.16 -31.99
N ALA A 103 15.95 -11.20 -31.63
CA ALA A 103 16.07 -10.36 -30.44
C ALA A 103 15.86 -11.14 -29.13
N TYR A 104 16.58 -10.77 -28.08
CA TYR A 104 16.42 -11.34 -26.75
C TYR A 104 15.33 -10.60 -25.97
N VAL A 105 14.27 -11.28 -25.58
CA VAL A 105 13.17 -10.69 -24.80
C VAL A 105 13.38 -11.03 -23.34
N VAL A 106 13.51 -10.00 -22.49
CA VAL A 106 13.64 -10.16 -21.04
C VAL A 106 12.32 -9.76 -20.38
N SER A 107 11.72 -10.70 -19.65
CA SER A 107 10.45 -10.51 -18.95
C SER A 107 10.59 -10.80 -17.46
N GLY A 108 9.89 -10.05 -16.62
CA GLY A 108 9.92 -10.23 -15.18
C GLY A 108 9.36 -9.03 -14.43
N ASN A 109 8.56 -9.28 -13.38
CA ASN A 109 7.85 -8.24 -12.65
C ASN A 109 8.76 -7.11 -12.14
N ALA A 110 9.96 -7.45 -11.66
CA ALA A 110 10.92 -6.47 -11.13
C ALA A 110 11.55 -5.60 -12.24
N ILE A 111 12.03 -6.22 -13.33
CA ILE A 111 12.64 -5.50 -14.46
C ILE A 111 11.61 -4.64 -15.19
N GLU A 112 10.39 -5.14 -15.38
CA GLU A 112 9.30 -4.43 -16.04
C GLU A 112 8.83 -3.22 -15.24
N ARG A 113 8.75 -3.34 -13.91
CA ARG A 113 8.43 -2.20 -13.04
C ARG A 113 9.51 -1.14 -13.11
N MET A 114 10.78 -1.54 -13.02
CA MET A 114 11.92 -0.63 -13.15
C MET A 114 11.93 0.08 -14.50
N PHE A 115 11.64 -0.66 -15.57
CA PHE A 115 11.54 -0.13 -16.92
C PHE A 115 10.51 1.01 -17.01
N LYS A 116 9.29 0.79 -16.49
CA LYS A 116 8.22 1.80 -16.49
C LYS A 116 8.54 3.04 -15.65
N MET A 117 9.35 2.89 -14.60
CA MET A 117 9.73 4.00 -13.71
C MET A 117 10.98 4.77 -14.19
N THR A 118 11.64 4.30 -15.25
CA THR A 118 12.88 4.90 -15.75
C THR A 118 12.57 5.90 -16.86
N ASP A 119 13.06 7.12 -16.73
CA ASP A 119 13.06 8.10 -17.82
C ASP A 119 14.26 7.85 -18.76
N PHE A 120 14.00 7.22 -19.91
CA PHE A 120 15.05 6.89 -20.89
C PHE A 120 15.58 8.10 -21.67
N ASN A 121 15.00 9.29 -21.52
CA ASN A 121 15.56 10.51 -22.10
C ASN A 121 16.71 11.10 -21.25
N SER A 122 16.96 10.52 -20.08
CA SER A 122 17.93 11.00 -19.11
C SER A 122 19.12 10.03 -18.99
N ASP A 123 20.28 10.42 -19.49
CA ASP A 123 21.55 9.69 -19.37
C ASP A 123 21.83 9.12 -17.95
N PRO A 124 21.63 9.90 -16.86
CA PRO A 124 21.75 9.37 -15.49
C PRO A 124 20.77 8.23 -15.16
N ALA A 125 19.53 8.31 -15.64
CA ALA A 125 18.50 7.30 -15.39
C ALA A 125 18.80 6.00 -16.16
N VAL A 126 19.24 6.11 -17.42
CA VAL A 126 19.70 4.97 -18.24
C VAL A 126 20.88 4.26 -17.56
N ARG A 127 21.87 5.02 -17.05
CA ARG A 127 23.00 4.43 -16.31
C ARG A 127 22.56 3.75 -15.02
N ARG A 128 21.58 4.29 -14.29
CA ARG A 128 21.02 3.64 -13.09
C ARG A 128 20.32 2.33 -13.44
N PHE A 129 19.50 2.35 -14.49
CA PHE A 129 18.81 1.18 -15.00
C PHE A 129 19.79 0.05 -15.36
N ALA A 130 20.85 0.35 -16.11
CA ALA A 130 21.89 -0.62 -16.47
C ALA A 130 22.61 -1.22 -15.24
N ARG A 131 22.90 -0.40 -14.21
CA ARG A 131 23.50 -0.92 -12.96
C ARG A 131 22.57 -1.85 -12.21
N GLN A 132 21.28 -1.56 -12.22
CA GLN A 132 20.29 -2.37 -11.54
C GLN A 132 20.03 -3.69 -12.30
N MET A 133 20.04 -3.69 -13.64
CA MET A 133 20.04 -4.91 -14.44
C MET A 133 21.21 -5.84 -14.10
N ARG A 134 22.43 -5.28 -13.97
CA ARG A 134 23.61 -6.03 -13.51
C ARG A 134 23.44 -6.58 -12.10
N SER A 135 22.91 -5.78 -11.18
CA SER A 135 22.66 -6.24 -9.80
C SER A 135 21.65 -7.39 -9.72
N MET A 136 20.77 -7.51 -10.71
CA MET A 136 19.78 -8.59 -10.82
C MET A 136 20.32 -9.83 -11.55
N GLY A 137 21.54 -9.77 -12.11
CA GLY A 137 22.15 -10.87 -12.85
C GLY A 137 21.61 -11.09 -14.27
N ILE A 138 20.88 -10.11 -14.82
CA ILE A 138 20.28 -10.20 -16.16
C ILE A 138 21.35 -10.18 -17.25
N ASP A 139 22.35 -9.29 -17.12
CA ASP A 139 23.48 -9.20 -18.06
C ASP A 139 24.26 -10.52 -18.15
N ASP A 140 24.50 -11.17 -16.99
CA ASP A 140 25.23 -12.44 -16.94
C ASP A 140 24.40 -13.57 -17.57
N ALA A 141 23.10 -13.61 -17.31
CA ALA A 141 22.20 -14.59 -17.92
C ALA A 141 22.03 -14.40 -19.43
N LEU A 142 22.04 -13.16 -19.93
CA LEU A 142 22.08 -12.85 -21.36
C LEU A 142 23.39 -13.36 -21.99
N ARG A 143 24.52 -13.17 -21.31
CA ARG A 143 25.83 -13.65 -21.76
C ARG A 143 25.90 -15.18 -21.80
N GLU A 144 25.39 -15.87 -20.79
CA GLU A 144 25.30 -17.34 -20.77
C GLU A 144 24.42 -17.89 -21.90
N ARG A 145 23.41 -17.12 -22.31
CA ARG A 145 22.53 -17.45 -23.45
C ARG A 145 23.15 -17.13 -24.82
N GLY A 146 24.34 -16.52 -24.84
CA GLY A 146 25.08 -16.20 -26.07
C GLY A 146 24.76 -14.84 -26.69
N CYS A 147 24.18 -13.92 -25.94
CA CYS A 147 24.00 -12.52 -26.35
C CYS A 147 25.37 -11.87 -26.57
N LYS A 148 25.58 -11.26 -27.73
CA LYS A 148 26.82 -10.57 -28.11
C LYS A 148 26.61 -9.06 -28.11
N ASN A 149 27.72 -8.34 -28.04
CA ASN A 149 27.74 -6.90 -28.18
C ASN A 149 27.13 -6.53 -29.56
N GLY A 150 26.09 -5.70 -29.56
CA GLY A 150 25.30 -5.36 -30.75
C GLY A 150 23.99 -6.13 -30.93
N ASP A 151 23.71 -7.14 -30.12
CA ASP A 151 22.43 -7.84 -30.17
C ASP A 151 21.31 -7.00 -29.54
N ILE A 152 20.11 -7.10 -30.11
CA ILE A 152 18.94 -6.36 -29.63
C ILE A 152 18.30 -7.08 -28.45
N VAL A 153 18.14 -6.35 -27.34
CA VAL A 153 17.43 -6.78 -26.13
C VAL A 153 16.13 -5.99 -26.03
N ARG A 154 15.01 -6.70 -25.93
CA ARG A 154 13.67 -6.13 -25.83
C ARG A 154 13.11 -6.34 -24.43
N ILE A 155 12.63 -5.25 -23.82
CA ILE A 155 11.96 -5.26 -22.51
C ILE A 155 10.62 -4.55 -22.66
N LEU A 156 9.52 -5.25 -22.42
CA LEU A 156 8.14 -4.82 -22.67
C LEU A 156 7.90 -4.40 -24.13
N GLY A 157 8.28 -3.18 -24.48
CA GLY A 157 8.18 -2.60 -25.82
C GLY A 157 9.33 -1.66 -26.15
N GLY A 158 10.35 -1.57 -25.29
CA GLY A 158 11.59 -0.87 -25.58
C GLY A 158 12.64 -1.82 -26.13
N GLU A 159 13.42 -1.35 -27.09
CA GLU A 159 14.53 -2.08 -27.71
C GLU A 159 15.83 -1.36 -27.40
N PHE A 160 16.84 -2.14 -27.00
CA PHE A 160 18.14 -1.66 -26.63
C PHE A 160 19.20 -2.52 -27.29
N GLU A 161 20.29 -1.88 -27.68
CA GLU A 161 21.49 -2.61 -28.08
C GLU A 161 22.21 -3.06 -26.82
N PHE A 162 22.56 -4.34 -26.76
CA PHE A 162 23.40 -4.86 -25.69
C PHE A 162 24.84 -4.35 -25.93
N VAL A 163 25.26 -3.42 -25.07
CA VAL A 163 26.62 -2.85 -25.11
C VAL A 163 27.39 -3.30 -23.87
N GLU A 164 28.57 -3.88 -24.10
CA GLU A 164 29.52 -4.28 -23.05
C GLU A 164 30.22 -3.09 -22.38
#